data_AF-A0A367R868-F1
#
_entry.id   AF-A0A367R868-F1
#
_cell.length_a   1.000
_cell.length_b   1.000
_cell.length_c   1.000
_cell.angle_alpha   90.00
_cell.angle_beta   90.00
_cell.angle_gamma   90.00
#
_symmetry.space_group_name_H-M   'P 1'
#
loop_
_entity.id
_entity.type
_entity.pdbx_description
1 polymer ?
#
loop_
_entity_poly.entity_id
_entity_poly.type
_entity_poly.pdbx_seq_one_letter_code
_entity_poly.pdbx_strand_id
1 'polypeptide(L)'
;MQLDGHPVALLVYLMPEIDDKVAVLLKVCPTGNNIHLPLNLQLVVLNESGEVFDQAEARSMDNCIQLQFTYEAGDSFCVKVALGDISHTEEFIS
;
A
#
# COMPACT_ATOMS: atom_id res chain seq x y z
N MET A 1 -10.48 1.39 5.38
CA MET A 1 -10.53 -0.03 5.83
C MET A 1 -10.22 -0.10 7.32
N GLN A 2 -10.32 -1.28 7.96
CA GLN A 2 -9.93 -1.47 9.36
C GLN A 2 -9.15 -2.79 9.51
N LEU A 3 -8.08 -2.77 10.29
CA LEU A 3 -7.21 -3.91 10.60
C LEU A 3 -7.11 -4.06 12.11
N ASP A 4 -7.60 -5.17 12.67
CA ASP A 4 -7.61 -5.44 14.11
C ASP A 4 -8.10 -4.26 14.97
N GLY A 5 -9.23 -3.65 14.60
CA GLY A 5 -9.75 -2.50 15.33
C GLY A 5 -9.09 -1.15 14.96
N HIS A 6 -8.00 -1.13 14.19
CA HIS A 6 -7.30 0.08 13.76
C HIS A 6 -7.80 0.59 12.40
N PRO A 7 -8.52 1.72 12.34
CA PRO A 7 -8.99 2.27 11.07
C PRO A 7 -7.83 2.93 10.31
N VAL A 8 -7.62 2.52 9.06
CA VAL A 8 -6.57 3.04 8.17
C VAL A 8 -7.12 3.33 6.78
N ALA A 9 -6.46 4.24 6.08
CA ALA A 9 -6.71 4.55 4.67
C ALA A 9 -5.49 4.17 3.83
N LEU A 10 -5.75 3.49 2.71
CA LEU A 10 -4.81 3.36 1.61
C LEU A 10 -5.11 4.50 0.62
N LEU A 11 -4.11 5.33 0.38
CA LEU A 11 -4.12 6.38 -0.63
C LEU A 11 -3.28 5.89 -1.81
N VAL A 12 -3.83 6.03 -3.00
CA VAL A 12 -3.20 5.60 -4.24
C VAL A 12 -3.15 6.80 -5.17
N TYR A 13 -1.96 7.20 -5.57
CA TYR A 13 -1.74 8.23 -6.56
C TYR A 13 -1.18 7.56 -7.81
N LEU A 14 -1.91 7.68 -8.91
CA LEU A 14 -1.51 7.19 -10.23
C LEU A 14 -1.16 8.41 -11.10
N MET A 15 0.06 8.42 -11.63
CA MET A 15 0.58 9.53 -12.41
C MET A 15 1.04 8.98 -13.77
N PRO A 16 0.23 9.13 -14.83
CA PRO A 16 0.63 8.73 -16.17
C PRO A 16 1.89 9.47 -16.60
N GLU A 17 2.83 8.73 -17.18
CA GLU A 17 4.08 9.23 -17.74
C GLU A 17 4.11 9.00 -19.27
N ILE A 18 5.24 9.35 -19.90
CA ILE A 18 5.49 9.00 -21.30
C ILE A 18 5.83 7.51 -21.44
N ASP A 19 5.83 6.99 -22.67
CA ASP A 19 6.22 5.62 -23.00
C ASP A 19 5.40 4.55 -22.26
N ASP A 20 4.08 4.77 -22.15
CA ASP A 20 3.14 3.83 -21.53
C ASP A 20 3.52 3.42 -20.10
N LYS A 21 4.11 4.35 -19.33
CA LYS A 21 4.44 4.14 -17.92
C LYS A 21 3.49 4.87 -17.00
N VAL A 22 3.27 4.33 -15.82
CA VAL A 22 2.50 4.98 -14.76
C VAL A 22 3.31 4.92 -13.48
N ALA A 23 3.64 6.09 -12.93
CA ALA A 23 4.24 6.19 -11.61
C ALA A 23 3.15 6.08 -10.53
N VAL A 24 3.44 5.27 -9.51
CA VAL A 24 2.53 4.97 -8.40
C VAL A 24 3.15 5.42 -7.10
N LEU A 25 2.40 6.16 -6.31
CA LEU A 25 2.68 6.39 -4.90
C LEU A 25 1.57 5.77 -4.07
N LEU A 26 1.94 4.77 -3.26
CA LEU A 26 1.07 4.18 -2.27
C LEU A 26 1.38 4.77 -0.91
N LYS A 27 0.35 5.08 -0.13
CA LYS A 27 0.52 5.58 1.23
C LYS A 27 -0.56 5.00 2.13
N VAL A 28 -0.16 4.47 3.29
CA VAL A 28 -1.09 4.05 4.33
C VAL A 28 -0.98 5.01 5.50
N CYS A 29 -2.13 5.53 5.95
CA CYS A 29 -2.24 6.46 7.08
C CYS A 29 -3.36 6.00 8.03
N PRO A 30 -3.26 6.28 9.35
CA PRO A 30 -4.34 6.08 10.28
C PRO A 30 -5.48 7.05 9.94
N THR A 31 -6.68 6.67 10.33
CA THR A 31 -7.88 7.51 10.18
C THR A 31 -8.62 7.59 11.52
N GLY A 32 -9.58 8.52 11.63
CA GLY A 32 -10.28 8.76 12.88
C GLY A 32 -9.41 9.50 13.90
N ASN A 33 -9.36 9.00 15.14
CA ASN A 33 -8.71 9.70 16.26
C ASN A 33 -7.25 9.27 16.49
N ASN A 34 -6.75 8.26 15.79
CA ASN A 34 -5.37 7.80 15.94
C ASN A 34 -4.43 8.64 15.07
N ILE A 35 -3.31 9.08 15.65
CA ILE A 35 -2.28 9.86 14.96
C ILE A 35 -1.16 9.02 14.35
N HIS A 36 -0.97 7.80 14.87
CA HIS A 36 0.08 6.88 14.45
C HIS A 36 -0.51 5.57 13.93
N LEU A 37 0.21 4.95 13.00
CA LEU A 37 -0.09 3.60 12.56
C LEU A 37 0.16 2.58 13.67
N PRO A 38 -0.55 1.45 13.67
CA PRO A 38 -0.21 0.33 14.54
C PRO A 38 1.19 -0.19 14.19
N LEU A 39 1.94 -0.57 15.23
CA LEU A 39 3.28 -1.11 15.10
C LEU A 39 3.24 -2.40 14.24
N ASN A 40 4.23 -2.55 13.36
CA ASN A 40 4.37 -3.67 12.42
C ASN A 40 3.25 -3.76 11.36
N LEU A 41 2.48 -2.69 11.13
CA LEU A 41 1.59 -2.65 9.98
C LEU A 41 2.41 -2.63 8.69
N GLN A 42 2.11 -3.54 7.78
CA GLN A 42 2.83 -3.72 6.54
C GLN A 42 2.02 -3.20 5.35
N LEU A 43 2.68 -2.47 4.47
CA LEU A 43 2.24 -2.12 3.13
C LEU A 43 3.11 -2.89 2.15
N VAL A 44 2.51 -3.75 1.33
CA VAL A 44 3.23 -4.69 0.46
C VAL A 44 2.70 -4.57 -0.95
N VAL A 45 3.60 -4.47 -1.93
CA VAL A 45 3.30 -4.57 -3.36
C VAL A 45 3.61 -6.00 -3.78
N LEU A 46 2.65 -6.66 -4.42
CA LEU A 46 2.78 -8.00 -4.96
C LEU A 46 2.81 -7.94 -6.49
N ASN A 47 3.67 -8.74 -7.10
CA ASN A 47 3.66 -8.95 -8.55
C ASN A 47 2.53 -9.93 -8.96
N GLU A 48 2.41 -10.19 -10.27
CA GLU A 48 1.37 -11.07 -10.83
C GLU A 48 1.41 -12.51 -10.32
N SER A 49 2.58 -12.99 -9.89
CA SER A 49 2.77 -14.30 -9.28
C SER A 49 2.37 -14.34 -7.80
N GLY A 50 1.98 -13.20 -7.22
CA GLY A 50 1.69 -13.04 -5.79
C GLY A 50 2.94 -12.95 -4.91
N GLU A 51 4.12 -12.78 -5.50
CA GLU A 51 5.37 -12.61 -4.76
C GLU A 51 5.56 -11.15 -4.35
N VAL A 52 6.26 -10.94 -3.24
CA VAL A 52 6.57 -9.59 -2.76
C VAL A 52 7.54 -8.91 -3.72
N PHE A 53 7.05 -7.84 -4.35
CA PHE A 53 7.85 -6.94 -5.17
C PHE A 53 8.54 -5.89 -4.30
N ASP A 54 7.78 -5.24 -3.40
CA ASP A 54 8.30 -4.22 -2.48
C ASP A 54 7.45 -4.14 -1.20
N GLN A 55 8.02 -3.64 -0.11
CA GLN A 55 7.32 -3.53 1.17
C GLN A 55 7.84 -2.42 2.10
N ALA A 56 6.94 -1.86 2.89
CA ALA A 56 7.24 -0.96 4.00
C ALA A 56 6.53 -1.45 5.27
N GLU A 57 7.15 -1.22 6.43
CA GLU A 57 6.60 -1.59 7.73
C GLU A 57 6.57 -0.38 8.66
N ALA A 58 5.43 -0.15 9.32
CA ALA A 58 5.23 0.93 10.26
C ALA A 58 5.97 0.66 11.57
N ARG A 59 6.74 1.64 12.02
CA ARG A 59 7.45 1.63 13.30
C ARG A 59 6.69 2.50 14.31
N SER A 60 7.20 2.53 15.53
CA SER A 60 6.67 3.42 16.56
C SER A 60 6.63 4.87 16.06
N MET A 61 5.48 5.53 16.28
CA MET A 61 5.23 6.92 15.91
C MET A 61 5.20 7.25 14.41
N ASP A 62 5.25 6.26 13.52
CA ASP A 62 5.05 6.52 12.09
C ASP A 62 3.59 6.97 11.87
N ASN A 63 3.41 8.20 11.38
CA ASN A 63 2.10 8.73 11.03
C ASN A 63 1.57 8.11 9.73
N CYS A 64 2.45 7.77 8.80
CA CYS A 64 2.11 7.05 7.57
C CYS A 64 3.35 6.31 7.08
N ILE A 65 3.15 5.25 6.30
CA ILE A 65 4.19 4.60 5.50
C ILE A 65 3.86 4.71 4.01
N GLN A 66 4.86 4.63 3.15
CA GLN A 66 4.68 4.80 1.71
C GLN A 66 5.65 3.94 0.90
N LEU A 67 5.23 3.61 -0.33
CA LEU A 67 6.03 2.98 -1.36
C LEU A 67 5.83 3.72 -2.68
N GLN A 68 6.88 3.76 -3.50
CA GLN A 68 6.82 4.37 -4.82
C GLN A 68 7.49 3.45 -5.84
N PHE A 69 6.80 3.21 -6.95
CA PHE A 69 7.29 2.40 -8.06
C PHE A 69 6.65 2.86 -9.36
N THR A 70 7.09 2.30 -10.48
CA THR A 70 6.52 2.51 -11.81
C THR A 70 6.10 1.16 -12.37
N TYR A 71 4.99 1.14 -13.10
CA TYR A 71 4.55 -0.03 -13.86
C TYR A 71 4.21 0.36 -15.30
N GLU A 72 4.17 -0.62 -16.20
CA GLU A 72 3.79 -0.42 -17.61
C GLU A 72 2.25 -0.47 -17.76
N ALA A 73 1.71 0.35 -18.64
CA ALA A 73 0.28 0.38 -18.92
C ALA A 73 -0.14 -0.95 -19.54
N GLY A 74 -1.18 -1.56 -18.96
CA GLY A 74 -1.62 -2.92 -19.27
C GLY A 74 -1.11 -4.00 -18.31
N ASP A 75 -0.12 -3.71 -17.46
CA ASP A 75 0.27 -4.60 -16.36
C ASP A 75 -0.68 -4.43 -15.16
N SER A 76 -0.69 -5.45 -14.30
CA SER A 76 -1.45 -5.44 -13.04
C SER A 76 -0.53 -5.49 -11.83
N PHE A 77 -0.98 -4.94 -10.71
CA PHE A 77 -0.30 -5.09 -9.43
C PHE A 77 -1.31 -5.23 -8.29
N CYS A 78 -0.88 -5.92 -7.24
CA CYS A 78 -1.68 -6.08 -6.02
C CYS A 78 -1.04 -5.31 -4.87
N VAL A 79 -1.86 -4.66 -4.05
CA VAL A 79 -1.43 -3.96 -2.84
C VAL A 79 -2.07 -4.63 -1.64
N LYS A 80 -1.23 -5.15 -0.75
CA LYS A 80 -1.65 -5.76 0.50
C LYS A 80 -1.32 -4.85 1.68
N VAL A 81 -2.31 -4.59 2.52
CA VAL A 81 -2.13 -3.94 3.83
C VAL A 81 -2.40 -4.96 4.92
N ALA A 82 -1.41 -5.25 5.76
CA ALA A 82 -1.46 -6.35 6.72
C ALA A 82 -1.06 -5.93 8.14
N LEU A 83 -1.66 -6.57 9.14
CA LEU A 83 -1.30 -6.46 10.54
C LEU A 83 -1.48 -7.84 11.20
N GLY A 84 -0.38 -8.52 11.49
CA GLY A 84 -0.41 -9.91 11.95
C GLY A 84 -1.09 -10.82 10.91
N ASP A 85 -2.09 -11.57 11.33
CA ASP A 85 -2.83 -12.51 10.48
C ASP A 85 -3.97 -11.86 9.67
N ILE A 86 -4.24 -10.57 9.88
CA ILE A 86 -5.31 -9.84 9.19
C ILE A 86 -4.71 -9.03 8.05
N SER A 87 -5.32 -9.12 6.87
CA SER A 87 -4.92 -8.30 5.72
C SER A 87 -6.08 -7.95 4.81
N HIS A 88 -5.94 -6.81 4.12
CA HIS A 88 -6.74 -6.45 2.95
C HIS A 88 -5.83 -6.42 1.73
N THR A 89 -6.32 -6.89 0.59
CA THR A 89 -5.60 -6.85 -0.68
C THR A 89 -6.49 -6.23 -1.73
N GLU A 90 -5.95 -5.21 -2.42
CA GLU A 90 -6.61 -4.50 -3.52
C GLU A 90 -5.80 -4.77 -4.80
N GLU A 91 -6.50 -5.09 -5.88
CA GLU A 91 -5.90 -5.30 -7.21
C GLU A 91 -6.10 -4.03 -8.05
N PHE A 92 -5.04 -3.62 -8.74
CA PHE A 92 -5.05 -2.48 -9.65
C PHE A 92 -4.71 -2.95 -11.05
N ILE A 93 -5.59 -2.63 -12.00
CA ILE A 93 -5.49 -3.01 -13.40
C ILE A 93 -5.49 -1.72 -14.23
N SER A 94 -4.54 -1.59 -15.15
CA SER A 94 -4.43 -0.47 -16.09
C SER A 94 -5.14 -0.74 -17.41
#